data_AF-A0A845Y614-F1
#
_entry.id   AF-A0A845Y614-F1
#
_cell.length_a   1.000
_cell.length_b   1.000
_cell.length_c   1.000
_cell.angle_alpha   90.00
_cell.angle_beta   90.00
_cell.angle_gamma   90.00
#
_symmetry.space_group_name_H-M   'P 1'
#
loop_
_entity.id
_entity.type
_entity.pdbx_description
1 polymer ?
#
loop_
_entity_poly.entity_id
_entity_poly.type
_entity_poly.pdbx_seq_one_letter_code
_entity_poly.pdbx_strand_id
1 'polypeptide(L)' 'MIQNINVEGLKPEQIQQILTLIQVLKAKNKNNIIEPEIDMIEYLLENPIHVNTLDFLNREDIYDRK' A
#
# COMPACT_ATOMS: atom_id res chain seq x y z
N MET A 1 -5.37 10.23 -16.51
CA MET A 1 -4.55 11.45 -16.64
C MET A 1 -3.28 11.10 -17.41
N ILE A 2 -2.98 11.82 -18.49
CA ILE A 2 -1.70 11.70 -19.20
C ILE A 2 -0.76 12.74 -18.60
N GLN A 3 0.40 12.32 -18.08
CA GLN A 3 1.44 13.23 -17.61
C GLN A 3 2.50 13.37 -18.70
N ASN A 4 2.65 14.58 -19.24
CA ASN A 4 3.70 14.90 -20.20
C ASN A 4 4.96 15.34 -19.43
N ILE A 5 6.10 14.75 -19.76
CA ILE A 5 7.40 15.12 -19.17
C ILE A 5 8.10 16.02 -20.19
N ASN A 6 8.48 17.24 -19.79
CA ASN A 6 9.36 18.07 -20.61
C ASN A 6 10.78 17.49 -20.57
N VAL A 7 11.35 17.21 -21.74
CA VAL A 7 12.69 16.62 -21.91
C VAL A 7 13.67 17.57 -22.62
N GLU A 8 13.32 18.85 -22.77
CA GLU A 8 14.21 19.86 -23.32
C GLU A 8 15.53 19.94 -22.52
N GLY A 9 16.66 19.95 -23.24
CA GLY A 9 17.99 20.00 -22.66
C GLY A 9 18.59 18.64 -22.27
N LEU A 10 17.83 17.54 -22.38
CA LEU A 10 18.37 16.19 -22.17
C LEU A 10 19.04 15.66 -23.43
N LYS A 11 20.16 14.95 -23.24
CA LYS A 11 20.80 14.22 -24.33
C LYS A 11 19.97 12.98 -24.70
N PRO A 12 20.03 12.51 -25.97
CA PRO A 12 19.31 11.32 -26.41
C PRO A 12 19.56 10.09 -25.52
N GLU A 13 20.77 9.92 -25.01
CA GLU A 13 21.14 8.80 -24.14
C GLU A 13 20.43 8.86 -22.79
N GLN A 14 20.24 10.06 -22.23
CA GLN A 14 19.53 10.27 -20.97
C GLN A 14 18.03 10.01 -21.12
N ILE A 15 17.46 10.41 -22.26
CA ILE A 15 16.07 10.10 -22.61
C ILE A 15 15.86 8.57 -22.70
N GLN A 16 16.80 7.86 -23.32
CA GLN A 16 16.74 6.39 -23.39
C GLN A 16 16.79 5.74 -22.01
N GLN A 17 17.68 6.21 -21.12
CA GLN A 17 17.76 5.70 -19.74
C GLN A 17 16.44 5.90 -18.97
N ILE A 18 15.81 7.08 -19.11
CA ILE A 18 14.51 7.37 -18.49
C ILE A 18 13.43 6.43 -19.03
N LEU A 19 13.37 6.21 -20.34
CA LEU A 19 12.41 5.30 -20.96
C LEU A 19 12.58 3.86 -20.46
N THR A 20 13.82 3.38 -20.32
CA THR A 20 14.11 2.04 -19.78
C THR A 20 13.63 1.92 -18.33
N LEU A 21 13.90 2.91 -17.48
CA LEU A 21 13.43 2.93 -16.09
C LEU A 21 11.90 2.91 -16.01
N ILE A 22 11.22 3.70 -16.85
CA ILE A 22 9.75 3.73 -16.92
C ILE A 22 9.19 2.36 -17.30
N GLN A 23 9.80 1.67 -18.27
CA GLN A 23 9.34 0.33 -18.68
C GLN A 23 9.48 -0.69 -17.55
N VAL A 24 10.61 -0.68 -16.83
CA VAL A 24 10.83 -1.57 -15.67
C VAL A 24 9.81 -1.29 -14.58
N LEU A 25 9.55 -0.03 -14.26
CA LEU A 25 8.55 0.36 -13.26
C LEU A 25 7.13 -0.04 -13.67
N LYS A 26 6.76 0.15 -14.95
CA LYS A 26 5.47 -0.30 -15.49
C LYS A 26 5.32 -1.82 -15.42
N ALA A 27 6.36 -2.57 -15.72
CA ALA A 27 6.36 -4.03 -15.62
C ALA A 27 6.20 -4.47 -14.15
N LYS A 28 6.93 -3.84 -13.22
CA LYS A 28 6.80 -4.09 -11.77
C LYS A 28 5.39 -3.78 -11.26
N ASN A 29 4.82 -2.64 -11.66
CA ASN A 29 3.46 -2.25 -11.25
C ASN A 29 2.37 -3.11 -11.88
N LYS A 30 2.57 -3.66 -13.09
CA LYS A 30 1.64 -4.65 -13.68
C LYS A 30 1.66 -5.99 -12.93
N ASN A 31 2.80 -6.36 -12.35
CA ASN A 31 2.95 -7.59 -11.57
C ASN A 31 2.55 -7.43 -10.10
N ASN A 32 2.44 -6.21 -9.59
CA ASN A 32 1.55 -5.91 -8.46
C ASN A 32 0.11 -6.03 -8.98
N ILE A 33 -0.30 -7.27 -9.20
CA ILE A 33 -1.69 -7.66 -9.16
C ILE A 33 -2.24 -6.97 -7.92
N ILE A 34 -3.24 -6.12 -8.14
CA ILE A 34 -4.07 -5.56 -7.11
C ILE A 34 -4.55 -6.80 -6.34
N GLU A 35 -3.88 -7.12 -5.22
CA GLU A 35 -4.54 -7.93 -4.21
C GLU A 35 -5.87 -7.24 -4.01
N PRO A 36 -7.00 -7.98 -4.08
CA PRO A 36 -8.30 -7.36 -3.90
C PRO A 36 -8.18 -6.50 -2.67
N GLU A 37 -8.54 -5.22 -2.79
CA GLU A 37 -8.47 -4.28 -1.68
C GLU A 37 -9.33 -4.90 -0.59
N ILE A 38 -8.70 -5.60 0.35
CA ILE A 38 -9.41 -6.36 1.36
C ILE A 38 -10.03 -5.27 2.23
N ASP A 39 -11.35 -5.19 2.22
CA ASP A 39 -12.06 -4.40 3.21
C ASP A 39 -11.70 -5.02 4.57
N MET A 40 -10.76 -4.39 5.26
CA MET A 40 -10.26 -4.87 6.54
C MET A 40 -11.40 -4.95 7.56
N ILE A 41 -12.46 -4.14 7.43
CA ILE A 41 -13.63 -4.22 8.30
C ILE A 41 -14.42 -5.48 8.00
N GLU A 42 -14.73 -5.74 6.73
CA GLU A 42 -15.46 -6.96 6.33
C GLU A 42 -14.68 -8.23 6.68
N TYR A 43 -13.38 -8.25 6.41
CA TYR A 43 -12.50 -9.36 6.75
C TYR A 43 -12.47 -9.66 8.25
N LEU A 44 -12.40 -8.63 9.10
CA LEU A 44 -12.39 -8.77 10.56
C LEU A 44 -13.76 -9.14 11.14
N LEU A 45 -14.85 -8.79 10.46
CA LEU A 45 -16.20 -9.25 10.82
C LEU A 45 -16.38 -10.75 10.55
N GLU A 46 -15.91 -11.23 9.39
CA GLU A 46 -15.95 -12.66 9.04
C GLU A 46 -14.94 -13.49 9.84
N ASN A 47 -13.78 -12.91 10.17
CA ASN A 47 -12.66 -13.56 10.85
C ASN A 47 -12.28 -12.79 12.12
N PRO A 48 -13.13 -12.81 13.17
CA PRO A 48 -12.85 -12.08 14.39
C PRO A 48 -11.56 -12.58 15.04
N ILE A 49 -10.64 -11.66 15.30
CA ILE A 49 -9.41 -11.94 16.03
C ILE A 49 -9.80 -12.40 17.43
N HIS A 50 -9.59 -13.69 17.70
CA HIS A 50 -9.74 -14.24 19.04
C HIS A 50 -8.58 -13.72 19.88
N VAL A 51 -8.81 -12.59 20.55
CA VAL A 51 -7.88 -12.10 21.57
C VAL A 51 -7.94 -13.12 22.70
N ASN A 52 -6.86 -13.88 22.86
CA ASN A 52 -6.72 -14.88 23.92
C ASN A 52 -6.53 -14.16 25.26
N THR A 53 -7.57 -13.45 25.71
CA THR A 53 -7.68 -12.86 27.03
C THR A 53 -9.07 -13.20 27.51
N LEU A 54 -9.12 -14.22 28.37
CA LEU A 54 -10.31 -14.67 29.08
C LEU A 54 -10.93 -13.61 30.01
N ASP A 55 -10.39 -12.39 30.04
CA ASP A 55 -11.03 -11.22 30.62
C ASP A 55 -10.92 -10.07 29.63
N PHE A 56 -12.06 -9.59 29.14
CA PHE A 56 -12.11 -8.27 28.52
C PHE A 56 -11.70 -7.27 29.60
N LEU A 57 -10.62 -6.52 29.37
CA LEU A 57 -10.26 -5.40 30.25
C LEU A 57 -11.48 -4.49 30.34
N ASN A 58 -12.01 -4.32 31.55
CA ASN A 58 -13.14 -3.42 31.74
C ASN A 58 -12.66 -2.01 31.46
N ARG A 59 -13.60 -1.15 31.04
CA ARG A 59 -13.31 0.26 30.76
C ARG A 59 -12.53 0.92 31.91
N GLU A 60 -12.89 0.58 33.14
CA GLU A 60 -12.25 1.11 34.35
C GLU A 60 -10.77 0.68 34.49
N ASP A 61 -10.42 -0.55 34.08
CA ASP A 61 -9.03 -1.06 34.11
C ASP A 61 -8.09 -0.29 33.16
N ILE A 62 -8.65 0.35 32.13
CA ILE A 62 -7.89 1.13 31.14
C ILE A 62 -7.56 2.52 31.69
N TYR A 63 -8.47 3.13 32.46
CA TYR A 63 -8.33 4.50 32.96
C TYR A 63 -7.63 4.58 34.34
N ASP A 64 -7.52 3.45 35.07
CA ASP A 64 -6.89 3.40 36.40
C ASP A 64 -5.36 3.22 36.39
N ARG A 65 -4.67 3.39 35.25
CA ARG A 65 -3.21 3.48 35.23
C ARG A 65 -2.75 4.82 35.83
N LYS A 66 -2.63 4.86 37.16
CA LYS A 66 -1.83 5.84 37.89
C LYS A 66 -0.37 5.40 38.03
#